data_AF-A0A4Q3JA95-F1
#
_entry.id   AF-A0A4Q3JA95-F1
#
_cell.length_a   1.000
_cell.length_b   1.000
_cell.length_c   1.000
_cell.angle_alpha   90.00
_cell.angle_beta   90.00
_cell.angle_gamma   90.00
#
_symmetry.space_group_name_H-M   'P 1'
#
loop_
_entity.id
_entity.type
_entity.pdbx_description
1 polymer ?
#
loop_
_entity_poly.entity_id
_entity_poly.type
_entity_poly.pdbx_seq_one_letter_code
_entity_poly.pdbx_strand_id
1 'polypeptide(L)' 'MGSLALSRRRAEVVARWLIDRGRVNPARIRTSGRGLAVPIADPDTEEGRVKNRRVEI' A
#
# COMPACT_ATOMS: atom_id res chain seq x y z
N MET A 1 9.23 14.05 -3.01
CA MET A 1 9.42 12.61 -3.36
C MET A 1 9.19 11.63 -2.19
N GLY A 2 8.52 12.01 -1.08
CA GLY A 2 8.43 11.16 0.12
C GLY A 2 7.32 10.09 0.15
N SER A 3 6.25 10.23 -0.63
CA SER A 3 5.06 9.36 -0.52
C SER A 3 5.17 8.04 -1.31
N LEU A 4 5.88 8.04 -2.43
CA LEU A 4 5.98 6.88 -3.31
C LEU A 4 6.76 5.73 -2.65
N ALA A 5 7.93 6.03 -2.07
CA ALA A 5 8.77 5.06 -1.39
C ALA A 5 8.07 4.43 -0.17
N LEU A 6 7.35 5.24 0.61
CA LEU A 6 6.58 4.74 1.77
C LEU A 6 5.44 3.82 1.35
N SER A 7 4.68 4.19 0.30
CA SER A 7 3.59 3.36 -0.20
C SER A 7 4.09 2.02 -0.75
N ARG A 8 5.24 2.02 -1.44
CA ARG A 8 5.87 0.79 -1.94
C ARG A 8 6.32 -0.12 -0.79
N ARG A 9 6.97 0.44 0.24
CA ARG A 9 7.42 -0.34 1.40
C ARG A 9 6.25 -1.00 2.14
N ARG A 10 5.10 -0.32 2.24
CA ARG A 10 3.87 -0.90 2.82
C ARG A 10 3.34 -2.06 1.98
N ALA A 11 3.29 -1.90 0.65
CA ALA A 11 2.87 -2.98 -0.25
C ALA A 11 3.80 -4.20 -0.16
N GLU A 12 5.12 -3.97 -0.04
CA GLU A 12 6.11 -5.04 0.14
C GLU A 12 5.94 -5.82 1.46
N VAL A 13 5.59 -5.15 2.55
CA VAL A 13 5.31 -5.80 3.84
C VAL A 13 4.08 -6.71 3.74
N VAL A 14 3.01 -6.24 3.09
CA VAL A 14 1.79 -7.03 2.88
C VAL A 14 2.05 -8.23 1.96
N ALA A 15 2.79 -8.04 0.86
CA ALA A 15 3.17 -9.12 -0.03
C ALA A 15 3.99 -10.21 0.70
N ARG A 16 4.96 -9.80 1.51
CA ARG A 16 5.78 -10.75 2.29
C ARG A 16 4.93 -11.52 3.30
N TRP A 17 3.98 -10.85 3.97
CA TRP A 17 3.03 -11.53 4.85
C TRP A 17 2.15 -12.56 4.11
N LEU A 18 1.65 -12.24 2.91
CA LEU A 18 0.85 -13.16 2.09
C LEU A 18 1.65 -14.39 1.62
N ILE A 19 2.93 -14.22 1.34
CA ILE A 19 3.83 -15.33 0.99
C ILE A 19 4.07 -16.21 2.22
N ASP A 20 4.53 -15.60 3.32
CA ASP A 20 5.02 -16.33 4.48
C ASP A 20 3.90 -16.97 5.30
N ARG A 21 2.77 -16.26 5.48
CA ARG A 21 1.63 -16.70 6.28
C ARG A 21 0.48 -17.23 5.43
N GLY A 22 0.18 -16.55 4.34
CA GLY A 22 -0.90 -16.92 3.41
C GLY A 22 -0.54 -18.06 2.46
N ARG A 23 0.74 -18.46 2.38
CA ARG A 23 1.27 -19.47 1.44
C ARG A 23 0.92 -19.17 -0.02
N VAL A 24 0.77 -17.88 -0.36
CA VAL A 24 0.50 -17.46 -1.73
C VAL A 24 1.79 -17.58 -2.55
N ASN A 25 1.70 -18.19 -3.74
CA ASN A 25 2.84 -18.30 -4.65
C ASN A 25 3.37 -16.89 -5.00
N PRO A 26 4.65 -16.57 -4.73
CA PRO A 26 5.24 -15.26 -5.02
C PRO A 26 5.07 -14.82 -6.48
N ALA A 27 5.07 -15.77 -7.43
CA ALA A 27 4.86 -15.47 -8.85
C ALA A 27 3.50 -14.85 -9.17
N ARG A 28 2.53 -14.96 -8.24
CA ARG A 28 1.18 -14.37 -8.38
C ARG A 28 1.06 -12.98 -7.75
N ILE A 29 2.13 -12.46 -7.12
CA ILE A 29 2.10 -11.18 -6.40
C ILE A 29 2.91 -10.14 -7.15
N ARG A 30 2.29 -8.98 -7.42
CA ARG A 30 2.99 -7.78 -7.91
C ARG A 30 2.68 -6.63 -6.96
N THR A 31 3.70 -5.95 -6.45
CA THR A 31 3.54 -4.79 -5.58
C THR A 31 3.76 -3.50 -6.38
N SER A 32 2.94 -2.49 -6.10
CA SER A 32 3.15 -1.14 -6.63
C SER A 32 2.83 -0.11 -5.55
N GLY A 33 3.67 0.91 -5.45
CA GLY A 33 3.39 2.06 -4.60
C GLY A 33 2.75 3.15 -5.45
N ARG A 34 1.52 3.57 -5.12
CA ARG A 34 0.85 4.69 -5.81
C ARG A 34 0.98 6.02 -5.07
N GLY A 35 1.66 6.07 -3.93
CA GLY A 35 1.84 7.30 -3.15
C GLY A 35 0.51 8.02 -2.89
N LEU A 36 0.51 9.34 -3.06
CA LEU A 36 -0.70 10.19 -3.03
C LEU A 36 -1.34 10.36 -4.42
N ALA A 37 -0.93 9.60 -5.44
CA ALA A 37 -1.41 9.80 -6.82
C ALA A 37 -2.88 9.38 -7.02
N VAL A 38 -3.46 8.63 -6.06
CA VAL A 38 -4.86 8.19 -6.09
C VAL A 38 -5.50 8.36 -4.70
N PRO A 39 -5.79 9.60 -4.26
CA PRO A 39 -6.49 9.82 -3.00
C PRO A 39 -7.96 9.39 -3.15
N ILE A 40 -8.53 8.80 -2.10
CA ILE A 40 -10.00 8.51 -2.03
C ILE A 40 -10.74 9.49 -1.14
N ALA A 41 -10.01 10.32 -0.42
CA ALA A 41 -10.53 11.32 0.49
C ALA A 41 -9.59 12.52 0.50
N ASP A 42 -10.09 13.65 0.99
CA ASP A 42 -9.35 14.89 1.09
C ASP A 42 -8.09 14.72 1.99
N PRO A 43 -6.86 14.88 1.46
CA PRO A 43 -5.63 14.73 2.23
C PRO A 43 -5.43 15.81 3.32
N ASP A 44 -6.20 16.89 3.29
CA ASP A 44 -6.04 18.01 4.23
C ASP A 44 -6.81 17.78 5.54
N THR A 45 -7.79 16.87 5.53
CA THR A 45 -8.53 16.43 6.74
C THR A 45 -7.84 15.25 7.43
N GLU A 46 -7.96 15.15 8.76
CA GLU A 46 -7.40 14.01 9.49
C GLU A 46 -8.09 12.70 9.09
N GLU A 47 -9.43 12.70 8.93
CA GLU A 47 -10.14 11.50 8.47
C GLU A 47 -9.68 11.08 7.07
N GLY A 48 -9.47 12.04 6.16
CA GLY A 48 -9.02 11.74 4.81
C GLY A 48 -7.57 11.25 4.75
N ARG A 49 -6.68 11.76 5.60
CA ARG A 49 -5.32 11.21 5.78
C ARG A 49 -5.35 9.76 6.22
N VAL A 50 -6.21 9.40 7.18
CA VAL A 50 -6.34 8.01 7.65
C VAL A 50 -6.88 7.12 6.52
N LYS A 51 -7.94 7.54 5.83
CA LYS A 51 -8.51 6.81 4.67
C LYS A 51 -7.51 6.60 3.54
N ASN A 52 -6.65 7.58 3.29
CA ASN A 52 -5.61 7.51 2.25
C ASN A 52 -4.42 6.60 2.63
N ARG A 53 -4.28 6.18 3.89
CA ARG A 53 -3.23 5.25 4.36
C ARG A 53 -3.68 3.78 4.23
N ARG A 54 -4.07 3.33 3.03
CA ARG A 54 -4.56 1.96 2.79
C ARG A 54 -3.67 1.15 1.85
N VAL A 55 -3.82 -0.18 1.90
CA VAL A 55 -3.27 -1.15 0.94
C VAL A 55 -4.45 -1.96 0.39
N GLU A 56 -4.52 -2.11 -0.92
CA GLU A 56 -5.50 -2.92 -1.64
C GLU A 56 -4.77 -4.17 -2.19
N ILE A 57 -5.40 -5.35 -2.12
CA ILE A 57 -4.81 -6.67 -2.45
C ILE A 57 -5.64 -7.32 -3.55
#